data_AF-A0AA96N173-F1
#
_entry.id   AF-A0AA96N173-F1
#
_cell.length_a   1.000
_cell.length_b   1.000
_cell.length_c   1.000
_cell.angle_alpha   90.00
_cell.angle_beta   90.00
_cell.angle_gamma   90.00
#
_symmetry.space_group_name_H-M   'P 1'
#
loop_
_entity.id
_entity.type
_entity.pdbx_description
1 polymer ?
#
loop_
_entity_poly.entity_id
_entity_poly.type
_entity_poly.pdbx_seq_one_letter_code
_entity_poly.pdbx_strand_id
1 'polypeptide(L)'
;MAGKKKKKVPADMEEKNSYNPFQWLLFIVVIPLLFALTVGLVVMTIAGVNVFEKTKEVAANIPYVSEWTGATEQDGKTDSEKVVELQAEIKNKQAKIDQLSDDLESSKAEIEELLTEQDRLNAQLKQLQNQQTETAATEEKSVANNVAKTYESMDEESIAGIITNLTNNEAVAILQELSVEKQAAIFENLDAKKAAEYTKILSNE
;
A
#
# COMPACT_ATOMS: atom_id res chain seq x y z
N MET A 1 87.80 -14.14 -18.52
CA MET A 1 88.18 -15.35 -17.76
C MET A 1 87.23 -15.51 -16.58
N ALA A 2 86.87 -16.77 -16.31
CA ALA A 2 85.88 -17.32 -15.39
C ALA A 2 85.47 -16.52 -14.13
N GLY A 3 84.16 -16.21 -14.04
CA GLY A 3 83.43 -15.89 -12.82
C GLY A 3 82.49 -17.04 -12.42
N LYS A 4 82.49 -17.39 -11.14
CA LYS A 4 82.05 -18.67 -10.57
C LYS A 4 80.52 -18.84 -10.44
N LYS A 5 80.14 -20.13 -10.51
CA LYS A 5 78.86 -20.80 -10.20
C LYS A 5 78.03 -20.19 -9.06
N LYS A 6 76.68 -20.19 -9.23
CA LYS A 6 75.68 -20.76 -8.30
C LYS A 6 74.40 -21.18 -9.06
N LYS A 7 74.15 -22.48 -9.20
CA LYS A 7 72.81 -23.07 -9.37
C LYS A 7 72.36 -23.57 -7.99
N LYS A 8 71.15 -23.19 -7.55
CA LYS A 8 70.45 -23.75 -6.39
C LYS A 8 69.32 -24.65 -6.94
N VAL A 9 69.32 -25.95 -6.62
CA VAL A 9 68.47 -26.67 -5.61
C VAL A 9 67.08 -27.04 -6.19
N PRO A 10 66.44 -28.17 -5.87
CA PRO A 10 66.89 -29.55 -5.62
C PRO A 10 66.08 -30.59 -6.47
N ALA A 11 66.43 -31.88 -6.38
CA ALA A 11 65.54 -32.99 -6.74
C ALA A 11 65.52 -33.99 -5.57
N ASP A 12 64.31 -34.25 -5.09
CA ASP A 12 63.74 -35.47 -4.51
C ASP A 12 64.61 -36.41 -3.67
N MET A 13 64.12 -36.75 -2.47
CA MET A 13 63.78 -38.13 -2.09
C MET A 13 63.20 -38.21 -0.66
N GLU A 14 61.98 -38.75 -0.59
CA GLU A 14 61.45 -39.66 0.43
C GLU A 14 61.62 -39.32 1.93
N GLU A 15 60.59 -38.72 2.53
CA GLU A 15 60.32 -38.90 3.95
C GLU A 15 59.20 -39.92 4.16
N LYS A 16 59.59 -41.08 4.69
CA LYS A 16 58.72 -42.05 5.35
C LYS A 16 57.90 -41.33 6.42
N ASN A 17 56.67 -40.97 6.10
CA ASN A 17 55.70 -40.59 7.12
C ASN A 17 55.34 -41.86 7.91
N SER A 18 55.84 -41.91 9.13
CA SER A 18 55.41 -42.85 10.16
C SER A 18 53.89 -42.69 10.32
N TYR A 19 53.11 -43.55 9.67
CA TYR A 19 51.67 -43.60 9.86
C TYR A 19 51.39 -43.82 11.35
N ASN A 20 50.75 -42.85 11.98
CA ASN A 20 50.35 -42.99 13.38
C ASN A 20 49.40 -44.20 13.46
N PRO A 21 49.55 -45.14 14.41
CA PRO A 21 48.70 -46.34 14.49
C PRO A 21 47.20 -46.01 14.53
N PHE A 22 46.83 -44.83 15.04
CA PHE A 22 45.47 -44.30 14.99
C PHE A 22 45.02 -43.91 13.57
N GLN A 23 45.88 -43.30 12.76
CA GLN A 23 45.57 -42.98 11.36
C GLN A 23 45.44 -44.26 10.52
N TRP A 24 46.27 -45.27 10.79
CA TRP A 24 46.15 -46.58 10.15
C TRP A 24 44.82 -47.26 10.51
N LEU A 25 44.45 -47.29 11.79
CA LEU A 25 43.15 -47.82 12.25
C LEU A 25 41.97 -47.08 11.62
N LEU A 26 42.03 -45.74 11.57
CA LEU A 26 40.95 -44.93 11.00
C LEU A 26 40.78 -45.22 9.51
N PHE A 27 41.88 -45.31 8.76
CA PHE A 27 41.81 -45.51 7.30
C PHE A 27 41.48 -46.96 6.92
N ILE A 28 41.93 -47.96 7.69
CA ILE A 28 41.73 -49.38 7.38
C ILE A 28 40.44 -49.96 7.98
N VAL A 29 39.96 -49.42 9.10
CA VAL A 29 38.76 -49.93 9.80
C VAL A 29 37.61 -48.93 9.69
N VAL A 30 37.80 -47.68 10.12
CA VAL A 30 36.69 -46.73 10.29
C VAL A 30 36.13 -46.26 8.94
N ILE A 31 36.99 -45.90 7.98
CA ILE A 31 36.54 -45.42 6.67
C ILE A 31 35.77 -46.52 5.90
N PRO A 32 36.27 -47.76 5.77
CA PRO A 32 35.51 -48.83 5.12
C PRO A 32 34.20 -49.18 5.84
N LEU A 33 34.19 -49.13 7.17
CA LEU A 33 32.98 -49.36 7.97
C LEU A 33 31.91 -48.28 7.70
N LEU A 34 32.29 -47.01 7.70
CA LEU A 34 31.37 -45.90 7.39
C LEU A 34 30.86 -46.00 5.95
N PHE A 35 31.71 -46.38 5.00
CA PHE A 35 31.28 -46.60 3.62
C PHE A 35 30.29 -47.76 3.48
N ALA A 36 30.53 -48.87 4.18
CA ALA A 36 29.59 -50.00 4.19
C ALA A 36 28.23 -49.60 4.82
N LEU A 37 28.26 -48.80 5.90
CA LEU A 37 27.05 -48.28 6.55
C LEU A 37 26.25 -47.37 5.62
N THR A 38 26.89 -46.42 4.93
CA THR A 38 26.18 -45.51 4.02
C THR A 38 25.56 -46.24 2.85
N VAL A 39 26.27 -47.18 2.23
CA VAL A 39 25.73 -48.02 1.15
C VAL A 39 24.57 -48.87 1.67
N GLY A 40 24.71 -49.47 2.85
CA GLY A 40 23.64 -50.24 3.50
C GLY A 40 22.37 -49.43 3.74
N LEU A 41 22.50 -48.19 4.23
CA LEU A 41 21.36 -47.29 4.45
C LEU A 41 20.62 -46.95 3.15
N VAL A 42 21.36 -46.70 2.07
CA VAL A 42 20.77 -46.43 0.75
C VAL A 42 20.00 -47.64 0.24
N VAL A 43 20.58 -48.85 0.34
CA VAL A 43 19.91 -50.09 -0.08
C VAL A 43 18.66 -50.36 0.75
N MET A 44 18.72 -50.20 2.08
CA MET A 44 17.55 -50.39 2.96
C MET A 44 16.43 -49.39 2.65
N THR A 45 16.77 -48.13 2.37
CA THR A 45 15.80 -47.10 2.00
C THR A 45 15.10 -47.43 0.68
N ILE A 46 15.84 -47.90 -0.33
CA ILE A 46 15.29 -48.32 -1.63
C ILE A 46 14.44 -49.59 -1.49
N ALA A 47 14.82 -50.51 -0.59
CA ALA A 47 14.06 -51.71 -0.27
C ALA A 47 12.78 -51.44 0.54
N GLY A 48 12.47 -50.17 0.85
CA GLY A 48 11.27 -49.78 1.62
C GLY A 48 11.33 -50.16 3.10
N VAL A 49 12.52 -50.50 3.62
CA VAL A 49 12.71 -50.81 5.04
C VAL A 49 12.78 -49.50 5.81
N ASN A 50 11.90 -49.32 6.80
CA ASN A 50 11.90 -48.15 7.66
C ASN A 50 13.11 -48.18 8.61
N VAL A 51 14.25 -47.67 8.12
CA VAL A 51 15.53 -47.65 8.85
C VAL A 51 15.40 -47.01 10.23
N PHE A 52 14.52 -46.02 10.39
CA PHE A 52 14.32 -45.33 11.66
C PHE A 52 13.68 -46.22 12.74
N GLU A 53 12.72 -47.10 12.37
CA GLU A 53 12.09 -48.03 13.30
C GLU A 53 13.04 -49.18 13.68
N LYS A 54 13.76 -49.73 12.71
CA LYS A 54 14.76 -50.79 13.00
C LYS A 54 15.95 -50.26 13.79
N THR A 55 16.37 -49.02 13.60
CA THR A 55 17.42 -48.40 14.44
C THR A 55 16.97 -48.29 15.90
N LYS A 56 15.69 -48.03 16.19
CA LYS A 56 15.16 -48.01 17.56
C LYS A 56 15.18 -49.40 18.21
N GLU A 57 14.79 -50.43 17.46
CA GLU A 57 14.81 -51.83 17.94
C GLU A 57 16.25 -52.32 18.22
N VAL A 58 17.20 -52.01 17.34
CA VAL A 58 18.61 -52.38 17.51
C VAL A 58 19.28 -51.56 18.62
N ALA A 59 18.99 -50.27 18.73
CA ALA A 59 19.53 -49.40 19.79
C ALA A 59 19.04 -49.81 21.19
N ALA A 60 17.81 -50.32 21.31
CA ALA A 60 17.27 -50.82 22.57
C ALA A 60 17.98 -52.10 23.09
N ASN A 61 18.63 -52.86 22.21
CA ASN A 61 19.28 -54.13 22.53
C ASN A 61 20.81 -54.03 22.75
N ILE A 62 21.40 -52.84 22.56
CA ILE A 62 22.83 -52.63 22.81
C ILE A 62 22.99 -52.04 24.22
N PRO A 63 23.63 -52.75 25.16
CA PRO A 63 23.90 -52.20 26.49
C PRO A 63 24.86 -51.00 26.37
N TYR A 64 24.61 -49.95 27.18
CA TYR A 64 25.32 -48.65 27.24
C TYR A 64 24.98 -47.55 26.20
N VAL A 65 24.17 -47.79 25.17
CA VAL A 65 23.75 -46.70 24.24
C VAL A 65 22.42 -46.03 24.62
N SER A 66 21.61 -46.67 25.47
CA SER A 66 20.30 -46.17 25.91
C SER A 66 20.37 -44.88 26.74
N GLU A 67 21.50 -44.58 27.39
CA GLU A 67 21.68 -43.34 28.16
C GLU A 67 22.05 -42.13 27.28
N TRP A 68 22.65 -42.33 26.11
CA TRP A 68 23.06 -41.23 25.22
C TRP A 68 22.00 -40.88 24.20
N THR A 69 21.23 -41.86 23.72
CA THR A 69 20.03 -41.59 22.94
C THR A 69 18.93 -41.16 23.91
N GLY A 70 18.99 -39.91 24.37
CA GLY A 70 17.93 -39.30 25.16
C GLY A 70 16.60 -39.69 24.54
N ALA A 71 15.80 -40.42 25.31
CA ALA A 71 14.49 -40.90 24.92
C ALA A 71 13.75 -39.71 24.31
N THR A 72 13.72 -39.67 22.98
CA THR A 72 12.92 -38.71 22.26
C THR A 72 11.52 -39.11 22.64
N GLU A 73 10.86 -38.27 23.43
CA GLU A 73 9.48 -38.44 23.85
C GLU A 73 8.68 -38.87 22.63
N GLN A 74 8.42 -40.18 22.57
CA GLN A 74 7.56 -40.76 21.58
C GLN A 74 6.18 -40.30 22.02
N ASP A 75 5.66 -39.25 21.37
CA ASP A 75 4.26 -38.85 21.48
C ASP A 75 3.43 -40.13 21.36
N GLY A 76 2.92 -40.59 22.51
CA GLY A 76 2.39 -41.94 22.72
C GLY A 76 1.03 -42.15 22.06
N LYS A 77 0.71 -41.34 21.05
CA LYS A 77 -0.53 -41.41 20.30
C LYS A 77 -0.43 -42.48 19.23
N THR A 78 -1.36 -43.42 19.28
CA THR A 78 -1.58 -44.40 18.21
C THR A 78 -1.93 -43.69 16.90
N ASP A 79 -1.64 -44.31 15.76
CA ASP A 79 -1.99 -43.72 14.45
C ASP A 79 -3.50 -43.39 14.32
N SER A 80 -4.35 -44.13 15.03
CA SER A 80 -5.78 -43.84 15.15
C SER A 80 -6.08 -42.52 15.87
N GLU A 81 -5.36 -42.20 16.95
CA GLU A 81 -5.55 -40.94 17.70
C GLU A 81 -5.10 -39.73 16.88
N LYS A 82 -4.00 -39.86 16.11
CA LYS A 82 -3.54 -38.82 15.18
C LYS A 82 -4.55 -38.55 14.07
N VAL A 83 -5.19 -39.60 13.53
CA VAL A 83 -6.23 -39.45 12.50
C VAL A 83 -7.46 -38.71 13.07
N VAL A 84 -7.87 -39.02 14.30
CA VAL A 84 -8.98 -38.32 14.96
C VAL A 84 -8.66 -36.86 15.22
N GLU A 85 -7.44 -36.55 15.66
CA GLU A 85 -6.96 -35.18 15.88
C GLU A 85 -6.92 -34.38 14.57
N LEU A 86 -6.37 -34.95 13.50
CA LEU A 86 -6.35 -34.32 12.17
C LEU A 86 -7.77 -34.10 11.63
N GLN A 87 -8.71 -35.03 11.83
CA GLN A 87 -10.11 -34.84 11.45
C GLN A 87 -10.78 -33.71 12.24
N ALA A 88 -10.50 -33.62 13.54
CA ALA A 88 -10.99 -32.53 14.38
C ALA A 88 -10.42 -31.18 13.92
N GLU A 89 -9.13 -31.12 13.57
CA GLU A 89 -8.49 -29.92 13.03
C GLU A 89 -9.09 -29.53 11.68
N ILE A 90 -9.28 -30.48 10.77
CA ILE A 90 -9.95 -30.23 9.46
C ILE A 90 -11.34 -29.66 9.67
N LYS A 91 -12.13 -30.24 10.58
CA LYS A 91 -13.48 -29.76 10.87
C LYS A 91 -13.47 -28.35 11.47
N ASN A 92 -12.51 -28.06 12.34
CA ASN A 92 -12.34 -26.72 12.91
C ASN A 92 -11.95 -25.69 11.84
N LYS A 93 -10.98 -26.03 10.96
CA LYS A 93 -10.59 -25.17 9.84
C LYS A 93 -11.75 -24.96 8.87
N GLN A 94 -12.55 -25.99 8.57
CA GLN A 94 -13.73 -25.85 7.72
C GLN A 94 -14.75 -24.89 8.33
N ALA A 95 -15.08 -25.05 9.61
CA ALA A 95 -15.98 -24.13 10.30
C ALA A 95 -15.44 -22.69 10.30
N LYS A 96 -14.12 -22.52 10.39
CA LYS A 96 -13.49 -21.19 10.31
C LYS A 96 -13.54 -20.60 8.90
N ILE A 97 -13.39 -21.43 7.86
CA ILE A 97 -13.55 -21.01 6.46
C ILE A 97 -14.98 -20.57 6.23
N ASP A 98 -15.96 -21.36 6.66
CA ASP A 98 -17.38 -21.04 6.49
C ASP A 98 -17.73 -19.71 7.19
N GLN A 99 -17.27 -19.52 8.44
CA GLN A 99 -17.45 -18.26 9.15
C GLN A 99 -16.80 -17.07 8.42
N LEU A 100 -15.56 -17.23 7.94
CA LEU A 100 -14.87 -16.16 7.21
C LEU A 100 -15.54 -15.84 5.87
N SER A 101 -16.11 -16.84 5.21
CA SER A 101 -16.90 -16.67 3.99
C SER A 101 -18.18 -15.89 4.26
N ASP A 102 -18.89 -16.20 5.36
CA ASP A 102 -20.09 -15.46 5.78
C ASP A 102 -19.76 -14.01 6.17
N ASP A 103 -18.70 -13.81 6.95
CA ASP A 103 -18.24 -12.47 7.34
C ASP A 103 -17.88 -11.62 6.11
N LEU A 104 -17.23 -12.23 5.11
CA LEU A 104 -16.83 -11.58 3.86
C LEU A 104 -18.03 -11.22 2.99
N GLU A 105 -19.04 -12.09 2.91
CA GLU A 105 -20.26 -11.81 2.17
C GLU A 105 -21.08 -10.69 2.84
N SER A 106 -21.20 -10.73 4.18
CA SER A 106 -21.82 -9.64 4.94
C SER A 106 -21.11 -8.31 4.73
N SER A 107 -19.77 -8.32 4.74
CA SER A 107 -18.96 -7.11 4.54
C SER A 107 -19.14 -6.54 3.13
N LYS A 108 -19.27 -7.39 2.11
CA LYS A 108 -19.57 -6.95 0.74
C LYS A 108 -20.94 -6.31 0.63
N ALA A 109 -21.97 -6.92 1.23
CA ALA A 109 -23.32 -6.37 1.22
C ALA A 109 -23.37 -4.99 1.90
N GLU A 110 -22.67 -4.83 3.03
CA GLU A 110 -22.55 -3.54 3.72
C GLU A 110 -21.83 -2.49 2.85
N ILE A 111 -20.76 -2.88 2.15
CA ILE A 111 -20.07 -1.99 1.21
C ILE A 111 -20.99 -1.54 0.08
N GLU A 112 -21.79 -2.43 -0.51
CA GLU A 112 -22.74 -2.07 -1.57
C GLU A 112 -23.83 -1.11 -1.07
N GLU A 113 -24.34 -1.33 0.15
CA GLU A 113 -25.29 -0.42 0.80
C GLU A 113 -24.68 0.97 1.02
N LEU A 114 -23.46 1.03 1.57
CA LEU A 114 -22.74 2.28 1.81
C LEU A 114 -22.42 3.03 0.52
N LEU A 115 -22.06 2.34 -0.56
CA LEU A 115 -21.83 2.97 -1.87
C LEU A 115 -23.12 3.57 -2.43
N THR A 116 -24.24 2.83 -2.33
CA THR A 116 -25.56 3.32 -2.75
C THR A 116 -25.98 4.56 -1.96
N GLU A 117 -25.77 4.55 -0.65
CA GLU A 117 -26.07 5.70 0.22
C GLU A 117 -25.17 6.89 -0.10
N GLN A 118 -23.87 6.66 -0.35
CA GLN A 118 -22.96 7.71 -0.79
C GLN A 118 -23.43 8.36 -2.10
N ASP A 119 -23.83 7.55 -3.09
CA ASP A 119 -24.33 8.08 -4.37
C ASP A 119 -25.60 8.91 -4.18
N ARG A 120 -26.51 8.44 -3.32
CA ARG A 120 -27.72 9.18 -2.95
C ARG A 120 -27.40 10.51 -2.27
N LEU A 121 -26.45 10.55 -1.34
CA LEU A 121 -26.03 11.76 -0.64
C LEU A 121 -25.32 12.74 -1.59
N ASN A 122 -24.47 12.24 -2.49
CA ASN A 122 -23.82 13.06 -3.50
C ASN A 122 -24.83 13.68 -4.48
N ALA A 123 -25.85 12.92 -4.90
CA ALA A 123 -26.94 13.45 -5.72
C ALA A 123 -27.71 14.57 -4.99
N GLN A 124 -28.01 14.38 -3.70
CA GLN A 124 -28.65 15.41 -2.87
C GLN A 124 -27.77 16.66 -2.73
N LEU A 125 -26.48 16.51 -2.43
CA LEU A 125 -25.54 17.63 -2.35
C LEU A 125 -25.49 18.43 -3.65
N LYS A 126 -25.43 17.74 -4.80
CA LYS A 126 -25.46 18.40 -6.11
C LYS A 126 -26.76 19.16 -6.34
N GLN A 127 -27.90 18.58 -5.94
CA GLN A 127 -29.20 19.25 -6.04
C GLN A 127 -29.25 20.51 -5.15
N LEU A 128 -28.77 20.42 -3.91
CA LEU A 128 -28.72 21.55 -2.98
C LEU A 128 -27.78 22.65 -3.49
N GLN A 129 -26.60 22.29 -4.02
CA GLN A 129 -25.69 23.26 -4.63
C GLN A 129 -26.34 23.97 -5.83
N ASN A 130 -27.01 23.23 -6.71
CA ASN A 130 -27.72 23.82 -7.84
C ASN A 130 -28.82 24.78 -7.37
N GLN A 131 -29.63 24.39 -6.39
CA GLN A 131 -30.65 25.26 -5.79
C GLN A 131 -30.03 26.52 -5.17
N GLN A 132 -28.90 26.41 -4.48
CA GLN A 132 -28.22 27.55 -3.89
C GLN A 132 -27.66 28.50 -4.96
N THR A 133 -27.08 27.97 -6.05
CA THR A 133 -26.62 28.79 -7.18
C THR A 133 -27.77 29.46 -7.93
N GLU A 134 -28.89 28.77 -8.13
CA GLU A 134 -30.07 29.34 -8.77
C GLU A 134 -30.70 30.42 -7.88
N THR A 135 -30.82 30.19 -6.58
CA THR A 135 -31.41 31.16 -5.64
C THR A 135 -30.51 32.40 -5.50
N ALA A 136 -29.20 32.22 -5.33
CA ALA A 136 -28.25 33.33 -5.26
C ALA A 136 -28.21 34.15 -6.57
N ALA A 137 -28.18 33.49 -7.74
CA ALA A 137 -28.21 34.17 -9.02
C ALA A 137 -29.54 34.91 -9.28
N THR A 138 -30.65 34.44 -8.70
CA THR A 138 -31.96 35.08 -8.84
C THR A 138 -32.12 36.26 -7.89
N GLU A 139 -31.61 36.16 -6.66
CA GLU A 139 -31.59 37.25 -5.68
C GLU A 139 -30.64 38.38 -6.11
N GLU A 140 -29.42 38.05 -6.53
CA GLU A 140 -28.48 39.05 -7.05
C GLU A 140 -29.03 39.75 -8.29
N LYS A 141 -29.59 39.01 -9.25
CA LYS A 141 -30.26 39.63 -10.41
C LYS A 141 -31.47 40.48 -10.03
N SER A 142 -32.25 40.09 -9.02
CA SER A 142 -33.41 40.88 -8.59
C SER A 142 -33.00 42.18 -7.91
N VAL A 143 -31.95 42.15 -7.09
CA VAL A 143 -31.42 43.35 -6.41
C VAL A 143 -30.72 44.27 -7.41
N ALA A 144 -29.87 43.72 -8.28
CA ALA A 144 -29.21 44.46 -9.36
C ALA A 144 -30.23 45.15 -10.28
N ASN A 145 -31.31 44.46 -10.67
CA ASN A 145 -32.38 45.02 -11.51
C ASN A 145 -33.14 46.19 -10.84
N ASN A 146 -33.30 46.18 -9.52
CA ASN A 146 -33.94 47.28 -8.79
C ASN A 146 -33.01 48.51 -8.67
N VAL A 147 -31.72 48.29 -8.47
CA VAL A 147 -30.72 49.37 -8.46
C VAL A 147 -30.61 49.98 -9.87
N ALA A 148 -30.44 49.14 -10.90
CA ALA A 148 -30.41 49.54 -12.30
C ALA A 148 -31.61 50.43 -12.65
N LYS A 149 -32.85 49.97 -12.37
CA LYS A 149 -34.07 50.73 -12.66
C LYS A 149 -34.14 52.08 -11.94
N THR A 150 -33.67 52.13 -10.70
CA THR A 150 -33.69 53.37 -9.91
C THR A 150 -32.76 54.41 -10.54
N TYR A 151 -31.53 54.02 -10.85
CA TYR A 151 -30.55 54.90 -11.47
C TYR A 151 -30.89 55.21 -12.95
N GLU A 152 -31.45 54.27 -13.71
CA GLU A 152 -31.88 54.50 -15.09
C GLU A 152 -32.96 55.60 -15.17
N SER A 153 -33.82 55.68 -14.14
CA SER A 153 -34.89 56.69 -14.03
C SER A 153 -34.44 58.06 -13.50
N MET A 154 -33.19 58.18 -13.04
CA MET A 154 -32.64 59.40 -12.44
C MET A 154 -31.93 60.26 -13.50
N ASP A 155 -31.89 61.58 -13.34
CA ASP A 155 -31.18 62.47 -14.26
C ASP A 155 -29.65 62.26 -14.18
N GLU A 156 -28.95 62.37 -15.31
CA GLU A 156 -27.53 62.01 -15.44
C GLU A 156 -26.61 62.87 -14.57
N GLU A 157 -26.94 64.15 -14.40
CA GLU A 157 -26.23 65.07 -13.50
C GLU A 157 -26.36 64.65 -12.04
N SER A 158 -27.53 64.17 -11.63
CA SER A 158 -27.76 63.66 -10.27
C SER A 158 -26.97 62.38 -10.03
N ILE A 159 -26.93 61.48 -11.02
CA ILE A 159 -26.14 60.25 -10.94
C ILE A 159 -24.64 60.58 -10.85
N ALA A 160 -24.14 61.46 -11.70
CA ALA A 160 -22.75 61.93 -11.69
C ALA A 160 -22.36 62.52 -10.32
N GLY A 161 -23.25 63.34 -9.73
CA GLY A 161 -23.08 63.88 -8.38
C GLY A 161 -23.04 62.82 -7.28
N ILE A 162 -23.78 61.72 -7.43
CA ILE A 162 -23.76 60.60 -6.47
C ILE A 162 -22.48 59.79 -6.62
N ILE A 163 -22.15 59.32 -7.83
CA ILE A 163 -21.06 58.37 -8.06
C ILE A 163 -19.66 58.97 -7.88
N THR A 164 -19.53 60.30 -7.92
CA THR A 164 -18.28 61.00 -7.59
C THR A 164 -17.93 60.92 -6.10
N ASN A 165 -18.92 60.67 -5.25
CA ASN A 165 -18.76 60.51 -3.81
C ASN A 165 -18.59 59.04 -3.37
N LEU A 166 -18.67 58.09 -4.30
CA LEU A 166 -18.48 56.67 -4.05
C LEU A 166 -17.03 56.23 -4.27
N THR A 167 -16.69 55.02 -3.81
CA THR A 167 -15.45 54.39 -4.26
C THR A 167 -15.52 54.03 -5.74
N ASN A 168 -14.36 53.95 -6.40
CA ASN A 168 -14.33 53.68 -7.84
C ASN A 168 -15.03 52.35 -8.20
N ASN A 169 -14.92 51.32 -7.36
CA ASN A 169 -15.54 50.03 -7.62
C ASN A 169 -17.07 50.08 -7.46
N GLU A 170 -17.58 50.79 -6.46
CA GLU A 170 -19.03 50.98 -6.26
C GLU A 170 -19.65 51.81 -7.38
N ALA A 171 -18.95 52.87 -7.81
CA ALA A 171 -19.38 53.69 -8.94
C ALA A 171 -19.46 52.87 -10.24
N VAL A 172 -18.44 52.05 -10.52
CA VAL A 172 -18.39 51.18 -11.70
C VAL A 172 -19.47 50.11 -11.64
N ALA A 173 -19.71 49.48 -10.48
CA ALA A 173 -20.77 48.49 -10.33
C ALA A 173 -22.16 49.07 -10.65
N ILE A 174 -22.43 50.32 -10.28
CA ILE A 174 -23.68 51.00 -10.65
C ILE A 174 -23.69 51.29 -12.16
N LEU A 175 -22.59 51.80 -12.73
CA LEU A 175 -22.51 52.13 -14.16
C LEU A 175 -22.71 50.90 -15.06
N GLN A 176 -22.20 49.73 -14.67
CA GLN A 176 -22.34 48.48 -15.43
C GLN A 176 -23.79 48.01 -15.57
N GLU A 177 -24.64 48.36 -14.61
CA GLU A 177 -26.05 48.00 -14.60
C GLU A 177 -26.93 48.94 -15.45
N LEU A 178 -26.37 50.03 -15.97
CA LEU A 178 -27.08 51.04 -16.77
C LEU A 178 -26.95 50.81 -18.27
N SER A 179 -27.89 51.35 -19.04
CA SER A 179 -27.79 51.35 -20.51
C SER A 179 -26.54 52.10 -21.00
N VAL A 180 -26.02 51.72 -22.17
CA VAL A 180 -24.82 52.34 -22.74
C VAL A 180 -25.04 53.84 -22.97
N GLU A 181 -26.24 54.21 -23.39
CA GLU A 181 -26.66 55.59 -23.58
C GLU A 181 -26.62 56.37 -22.26
N LYS A 182 -27.14 55.79 -21.17
CA LYS A 182 -27.11 56.41 -19.85
C LYS A 182 -25.69 56.55 -19.32
N GLN A 183 -24.85 55.53 -19.48
CA GLN A 183 -23.43 55.57 -19.10
C GLN A 183 -22.69 56.70 -19.82
N ALA A 184 -22.88 56.82 -21.14
CA ALA A 184 -22.26 57.88 -21.94
C ALA A 184 -22.66 59.28 -21.44
N ALA A 185 -23.97 59.49 -21.21
CA ALA A 185 -24.48 60.76 -20.74
C ALA A 185 -24.03 61.07 -19.29
N ILE A 186 -23.84 60.07 -18.43
CA ILE A 186 -23.21 60.26 -17.11
C ILE A 186 -21.74 60.66 -17.26
N PHE A 187 -20.98 60.02 -18.16
CA PHE A 187 -19.58 60.40 -18.41
C PHE A 187 -19.42 61.83 -18.90
N GLU A 188 -20.39 62.35 -19.67
CA GLU A 188 -20.44 63.75 -20.09
C GLU A 188 -20.61 64.72 -18.91
N ASN A 189 -21.23 64.27 -17.82
CA ASN A 189 -21.47 65.05 -16.60
C ASN A 189 -20.38 64.85 -15.52
N LEU A 190 -19.35 64.05 -15.80
CA LEU A 190 -18.22 63.81 -14.89
C LEU A 190 -17.00 64.65 -15.24
N ASP A 191 -16.15 64.90 -14.24
CA ASP A 191 -14.81 65.40 -14.49
C ASP A 191 -14.01 64.41 -15.36
N ALA A 192 -13.27 64.94 -16.34
CA ALA A 192 -12.50 64.14 -17.29
C ALA A 192 -11.58 63.09 -16.64
N LYS A 193 -11.03 63.41 -15.46
CA LYS A 193 -10.18 62.49 -14.69
C LYS A 193 -10.98 61.30 -14.14
N LYS A 194 -12.16 61.55 -13.59
CA LYS A 194 -13.06 60.52 -13.03
C LYS A 194 -13.66 59.66 -14.13
N ALA A 195 -14.10 60.29 -15.23
CA ALA A 195 -14.57 59.56 -16.40
C ALA A 195 -13.50 58.59 -16.92
N ALA A 196 -12.26 59.05 -17.13
CA ALA A 196 -11.16 58.20 -17.57
C ALA A 196 -10.84 57.06 -16.59
N GLU A 197 -10.91 57.31 -15.28
CA GLU A 197 -10.68 56.30 -14.25
C GLU A 197 -11.73 55.19 -14.30
N TYR A 198 -13.02 55.55 -14.40
CA TYR A 198 -14.11 54.60 -14.50
C TYR A 198 -14.12 53.84 -15.82
N THR A 199 -13.89 54.53 -16.95
CA THR A 199 -13.73 53.89 -18.27
C THR A 199 -12.62 52.84 -18.25
N LYS A 200 -11.48 53.14 -17.61
CA LYS A 200 -10.37 52.19 -17.51
C LYS A 200 -10.76 50.94 -16.72
N ILE A 201 -11.54 51.08 -15.66
CA ILE A 201 -11.98 49.92 -14.86
C ILE A 201 -12.98 49.09 -15.67
N LEU A 202 -13.97 49.74 -16.29
CA LEU A 202 -14.96 49.08 -17.15
C LEU A 202 -14.34 48.34 -18.35
N SER A 203 -13.23 48.84 -18.89
CA SER A 203 -12.55 48.22 -20.04
C SER A 203 -11.60 47.07 -19.68
N ASN A 204 -11.32 46.86 -18.39
CA ASN A 204 -10.36 45.84 -17.91
C ASN A 204 -11.05 44.65 -17.23
N GLU A 205 -12.36 44.51 -17.37
CA GLU A 205 -13.09 43.27 -17.10
C GLU A 205 -13.19 42.36 -18.33
#